data_AF-A0A6N9BXJ7-F1
#
_entry.id   AF-A0A6N9BXJ7-F1
#
_cell.length_a   1.000
_cell.length_b   1.000
_cell.length_c   1.000
_cell.angle_alpha   90.00
_cell.angle_beta   90.00
_cell.angle_gamma   90.00
#
_symmetry.space_group_name_H-M   'P 1'
#
loop_
_entity.id
_entity.type
_entity.pdbx_description
1 polymer ?
#
loop_
_entity_poly.entity_id
_entity_poly.type
_entity_poly.pdbx_seq_one_letter_code
_entity_poly.pdbx_strand_id
1 'polypeptide(L)'
;MSADALIRLGRAYARRRGLALSTVGRLAGGQGAFFDRVAAGRVTIRRVDRAIQWFSDHWPAELTWPGDLLRPEPRPGSPAASAAAGDMTEDPVQAVRAALELARARADAGDPEGARQAQEAAFEAGSRLRPDGRIASVAALCDALHLSRDVYYDVVRRFAGRRGIGRRTRSGSASDRMLRALTSAGDTRFALFRTRLREVQSDTKAAFSEDGRTKDNASRGGPPSSGSRAVRKLAEGR
;
A
#
# COMPACT_ATOMS: atom_id res chain seq x y z
N MET A 1 0.91 -20.00 27.20
CA MET A 1 1.82 -19.80 26.05
C MET A 1 3.10 -19.14 26.55
N SER A 2 4.28 -19.66 26.21
CA SER A 2 5.55 -19.08 26.66
C SER A 2 5.95 -17.86 25.80
N ALA A 3 6.35 -16.77 26.46
CA ALA A 3 6.88 -15.57 25.80
C ALA A 3 8.08 -15.89 24.89
N ASP A 4 8.92 -16.84 25.30
CA ASP A 4 10.08 -17.28 24.53
C ASP A 4 9.69 -17.90 23.20
N ALA A 5 8.60 -18.66 23.16
CA ALA A 5 8.13 -19.31 21.94
C ALA A 5 7.72 -18.27 20.88
N LEU A 6 7.04 -17.19 21.30
CA LEU A 6 6.69 -16.08 20.39
C LEU A 6 7.93 -15.34 19.88
N ILE A 7 8.94 -15.13 20.74
CA ILE A 7 10.21 -14.50 20.35
C ILE A 7 10.98 -15.38 19.36
N ARG A 8 11.03 -16.71 19.59
CA ARG A 8 11.61 -17.68 18.64
C ARG A 8 10.89 -17.62 17.29
N LEU A 9 9.55 -17.61 17.28
CA LEU A 9 8.73 -17.50 16.08
C LEU A 9 9.07 -16.21 15.29
N GLY A 10 9.14 -15.08 16.00
CA GLY A 10 9.51 -13.79 15.41
C GLY A 10 10.91 -13.79 14.81
N ARG A 11 11.90 -14.40 15.47
CA ARG A 11 13.28 -14.52 14.97
C ARG A 11 13.39 -15.43 13.75
N ALA A 12 12.66 -16.55 13.73
CA ALA A 12 12.64 -17.46 12.58
C ALA A 12 12.09 -16.76 11.34
N TYR A 13 10.97 -16.04 11.48
CA TYR A 13 10.39 -15.24 10.42
C TYR A 13 11.34 -14.12 9.95
N ALA A 14 11.92 -13.36 10.89
CA ALA A 14 12.86 -12.29 10.62
C ALA A 14 14.06 -12.77 9.79
N ARG A 15 14.67 -13.90 10.19
CA ARG A 15 15.81 -14.51 9.50
C ARG A 15 15.45 -14.92 8.07
N ARG A 16 14.30 -15.59 7.89
CA ARG A 16 13.87 -16.04 6.56
C ARG A 16 13.59 -14.87 5.61
N ARG A 17 13.06 -13.76 6.12
CA ARG A 17 12.71 -12.57 5.32
C ARG A 17 13.83 -11.52 5.23
N GLY A 18 14.97 -11.73 5.90
CA GLY A 18 16.05 -10.75 5.97
C GLY A 18 15.64 -9.46 6.67
N LEU A 19 14.72 -9.53 7.64
CA LEU A 19 14.20 -8.37 8.38
C LEU A 19 14.82 -8.28 9.77
N ALA A 20 14.95 -7.06 10.29
CA ALA A 20 15.23 -6.85 11.71
C ALA A 20 14.03 -7.28 12.57
N LEU A 21 14.31 -7.79 13.79
CA LEU A 21 13.26 -8.24 14.72
C LEU A 21 12.29 -7.09 15.10
N SER A 22 12.81 -5.86 15.21
CA SER A 22 12.00 -4.66 15.44
C SER A 22 11.03 -4.38 14.29
N THR A 23 11.44 -4.58 13.04
CA THR A 23 10.56 -4.47 11.87
C THR A 23 9.43 -5.49 11.93
N VAL A 24 9.75 -6.75 12.28
CA VAL A 24 8.73 -7.78 12.47
C VAL A 24 7.79 -7.42 13.62
N GLY A 25 8.30 -6.85 14.71
CA GLY A 25 7.50 -6.38 15.84
C GLY A 25 6.53 -5.27 15.43
N ARG A 26 6.98 -4.35 14.57
CA ARG A 26 6.12 -3.31 13.98
C ARG A 26 5.02 -3.91 13.10
N LEU A 27 5.32 -4.94 12.31
CA LEU A 27 4.34 -5.58 11.42
C LEU A 27 3.31 -6.41 12.21
N ALA A 28 3.77 -7.31 13.09
CA ALA A 28 2.91 -8.22 13.84
C ALA A 28 2.19 -7.54 15.02
N GLY A 29 2.93 -6.72 15.76
CA GLY A 29 2.50 -6.11 17.01
C GLY A 29 2.18 -4.62 16.91
N GLY A 30 2.37 -3.98 15.75
CA GLY A 30 2.13 -2.56 15.52
C GLY A 30 3.18 -1.61 16.11
N GLN A 31 4.22 -2.11 16.77
CA GLN A 31 5.28 -1.30 17.43
C GLN A 31 6.64 -1.99 17.36
N GLY A 32 7.72 -1.21 17.14
CA GLY A 32 9.07 -1.76 16.98
C GLY A 32 9.61 -2.49 18.23
N ALA A 33 9.30 -1.98 19.42
CA ALA A 33 9.71 -2.56 20.72
C ALA A 33 8.76 -3.69 21.21
N PHE A 34 7.99 -4.30 20.30
CA PHE A 34 7.00 -5.32 20.68
C PHE A 34 7.64 -6.52 21.38
N PHE A 35 8.71 -7.09 20.81
CA PHE A 35 9.36 -8.29 21.36
C PHE A 35 10.08 -8.02 22.68
N ASP A 36 10.64 -6.82 22.87
CA ASP A 36 11.25 -6.43 24.15
C ASP A 36 10.20 -6.39 25.27
N ARG A 37 8.98 -5.90 24.96
CA ARG A 37 7.86 -5.91 25.91
C ARG A 37 7.32 -7.32 26.16
N VAL A 38 7.32 -8.19 25.15
CA VAL A 38 6.94 -9.61 25.32
C VAL A 38 7.93 -10.28 26.27
N ALA A 39 9.24 -10.08 26.07
CA ALA A 39 10.28 -10.61 26.96
C ALA A 39 10.13 -10.09 28.40
N ALA A 40 9.73 -8.83 28.56
CA ALA A 40 9.47 -8.22 29.86
C ALA A 40 8.12 -8.61 30.49
N GLY A 41 7.28 -9.43 29.83
CA GLY A 41 5.93 -9.77 30.31
C GLY A 41 4.95 -8.59 30.34
N ARG A 42 5.21 -7.50 29.61
CA ARG A 42 4.42 -6.25 29.61
C ARG A 42 3.41 -6.16 28.46
N VAL A 43 2.95 -7.29 27.95
CA VAL A 43 2.04 -7.37 26.80
C VAL A 43 0.78 -8.11 27.20
N THR A 44 -0.37 -7.59 26.78
CA THR A 44 -1.66 -8.24 27.03
C THR A 44 -1.80 -9.49 26.17
N ILE A 45 -2.52 -10.49 26.70
CA ILE A 45 -2.79 -11.76 25.99
C ILE A 45 -3.40 -11.49 24.61
N ARG A 46 -4.40 -10.61 24.53
CA ARG A 46 -5.04 -10.21 23.26
C ARG A 46 -4.06 -9.68 22.21
N ARG A 47 -2.98 -9.01 22.62
CA ARG A 47 -1.96 -8.49 21.69
C ARG A 47 -0.99 -9.58 21.24
N VAL A 48 -0.70 -10.54 22.12
CA VAL A 48 0.02 -11.77 21.78
C VAL A 48 -0.79 -12.58 20.75
N ASP A 49 -2.08 -12.82 21.00
CA ASP A 49 -2.97 -13.55 20.09
C ASP A 49 -3.02 -12.91 18.69
N ARG A 50 -3.15 -11.58 18.64
CA ARG A 50 -3.13 -10.83 17.37
C ARG A 50 -1.81 -11.00 16.61
N ALA A 51 -0.69 -11.01 17.31
CA ALA A 51 0.62 -11.20 16.68
C ALA A 51 0.76 -12.63 16.12
N ILE A 52 0.24 -13.64 16.84
CA ILE A 52 0.25 -15.04 16.37
C ILE A 52 -0.63 -15.21 15.14
N GLN A 53 -1.83 -14.62 15.15
CA GLN A 53 -2.69 -14.62 13.97
C GLN A 53 -1.97 -13.99 12.78
N TRP A 54 -1.32 -12.84 12.99
CA TRP A 54 -0.54 -12.20 11.93
C TRP A 54 0.57 -13.10 11.38
N PHE A 55 1.27 -13.85 12.24
CA PHE A 55 2.25 -14.83 11.80
C PHE A 55 1.62 -15.95 11.00
N SER A 56 0.48 -16.51 11.43
CA SER A 56 -0.19 -17.58 10.66
C SER A 56 -0.62 -17.11 9.28
N ASP A 57 -1.11 -15.88 9.21
CA ASP A 57 -1.55 -15.19 8.01
C ASP A 57 -0.40 -14.97 6.99
N HIS A 58 0.81 -14.68 7.46
CA HIS A 58 1.96 -14.29 6.63
C HIS A 58 3.09 -15.32 6.62
N TRP A 59 2.89 -16.51 7.21
CA TRP A 59 3.95 -17.48 7.36
C TRP A 59 4.44 -17.98 5.99
N PRO A 60 5.75 -17.97 5.71
CA PRO A 60 6.29 -18.49 4.45
C PRO A 60 5.97 -19.97 4.31
N ALA A 61 5.57 -20.39 3.11
CA ALA A 61 5.23 -21.79 2.83
C ALA A 61 6.44 -22.72 2.98
N GLU A 62 7.66 -22.21 2.72
CA GLU A 62 8.89 -23.01 2.79
C GLU A 62 9.38 -23.23 4.22
N LEU A 63 8.78 -22.59 5.22
CA LEU A 63 9.23 -22.65 6.61
C LEU A 63 8.27 -23.47 7.46
N THR A 64 8.77 -24.51 8.10
CA THR A 64 7.96 -25.31 9.05
C THR A 64 7.54 -24.45 10.24
N TRP A 65 6.25 -24.51 10.58
CA TRP A 65 5.74 -23.86 11.78
C TRP A 65 6.32 -24.53 13.04
N PRO A 66 6.85 -23.79 14.04
CA PRO A 66 7.39 -24.39 15.25
C PRO A 66 6.32 -25.17 16.02
N GLY A 67 6.54 -26.47 16.25
CA GLY A 67 5.55 -27.38 16.85
C GLY A 67 5.11 -27.01 18.27
N ASP A 68 5.90 -26.21 19.00
CA ASP A 68 5.58 -25.76 20.35
C ASP A 68 4.37 -24.82 20.41
N LEU A 69 3.95 -24.26 19.26
CA LEU A 69 2.86 -23.29 19.16
C LEU A 69 1.75 -23.82 18.28
N LEU A 70 0.53 -23.83 18.81
CA LEU A 70 -0.67 -24.08 18.00
C LEU A 70 -0.79 -22.99 16.93
N ARG A 71 -0.78 -23.40 15.67
CA ARG A 71 -0.98 -22.50 14.53
C ARG A 71 -2.48 -22.25 14.37
N PRO A 72 -2.98 -21.01 14.52
CA PRO A 72 -4.38 -20.71 14.22
C PRO A 72 -4.63 -20.80 12.71
N GLU A 73 -5.87 -21.06 12.32
CA GLU A 73 -6.24 -21.06 10.90
C GLU A 73 -5.96 -19.67 10.28
N PRO A 74 -5.32 -19.60 9.10
CA PRO A 74 -5.12 -18.35 8.39
C PRO A 74 -6.46 -17.68 8.08
N ARG A 75 -6.54 -16.36 8.20
CA ARG A 75 -7.76 -15.65 7.82
C ARG A 75 -8.03 -15.79 6.30
N PRO A 76 -9.30 -15.88 5.88
CA PRO A 76 -9.64 -15.92 4.46
C PRO A 76 -9.09 -14.67 3.75
N GLY A 77 -8.46 -14.89 2.59
CA GLY A 77 -7.79 -13.85 1.81
C GLY A 77 -6.38 -13.47 2.28
N SER A 78 -5.85 -14.12 3.31
CA SER A 78 -4.45 -13.96 3.71
C SER A 78 -3.50 -14.62 2.69
N PRO A 79 -2.25 -14.14 2.48
CA PRO A 79 -1.30 -14.80 1.59
C PRO A 79 -1.07 -16.29 1.93
N ALA A 80 -1.03 -16.65 3.22
CA ALA A 80 -0.93 -18.06 3.61
C ALA A 80 -2.17 -18.90 3.24
N ALA A 81 -3.38 -18.31 3.28
CA ALA A 81 -4.60 -18.97 2.84
C ALA A 81 -4.59 -19.19 1.31
N SER A 82 -4.10 -18.21 0.56
CA SER A 82 -3.95 -18.32 -0.90
C SER A 82 -2.90 -19.36 -1.31
N ALA A 83 -1.79 -19.46 -0.57
CA ALA A 83 -0.76 -20.46 -0.82
C ALA A 83 -1.23 -21.89 -0.49
N ALA A 84 -2.04 -22.05 0.56
CA ALA A 84 -2.63 -23.34 0.92
C ALA A 84 -3.73 -23.79 -0.05
N ALA A 85 -4.40 -22.84 -0.72
CA ALA A 85 -5.47 -23.14 -1.68
C ALA A 85 -4.98 -23.71 -3.01
N GLY A 86 -3.66 -23.85 -3.24
CA GLY A 86 -3.11 -24.57 -4.39
C GLY A 86 -3.54 -24.05 -5.75
N ASP A 87 -4.03 -22.82 -5.84
CA ASP A 87 -4.53 -22.27 -7.08
C ASP A 87 -3.35 -21.79 -7.92
N MET A 88 -3.09 -22.52 -9.00
CA MET A 88 -2.01 -22.34 -9.97
C MET A 88 -2.25 -21.13 -10.88
N THR A 89 -2.92 -20.11 -10.37
CA THR A 89 -3.17 -18.86 -11.08
C THR A 89 -1.90 -18.03 -10.99
N GLU A 90 -1.23 -17.86 -12.13
CA GLU A 90 -0.03 -17.04 -12.31
C GLU A 90 -0.02 -15.85 -11.34
N ASP A 91 1.01 -15.76 -10.48
CA ASP A 91 1.18 -14.65 -9.55
C ASP A 91 0.96 -13.35 -10.33
N PRO A 92 -0.09 -12.55 -10.04
CA PRO A 92 -0.43 -11.39 -10.83
C PRO A 92 0.74 -10.38 -10.86
N VAL A 93 1.61 -10.39 -9.83
CA VAL A 93 2.83 -9.58 -9.84
C VAL A 93 3.83 -10.07 -10.88
N GLN A 94 3.98 -11.40 -11.04
CA GLN A 94 4.84 -11.98 -12.07
C GLN A 94 4.26 -11.79 -13.47
N ALA A 95 2.94 -11.91 -13.64
CA ALA A 95 2.28 -11.65 -14.91
C ALA A 95 2.46 -10.19 -15.35
N VAL A 96 2.26 -9.22 -14.44
CA VAL A 96 2.52 -7.79 -14.68
C VAL A 96 3.99 -7.56 -15.06
N ARG A 97 4.93 -8.16 -14.33
CA ARG A 97 6.37 -8.02 -14.61
C ARG A 97 6.73 -8.58 -15.99
N ALA A 98 6.27 -9.79 -16.32
CA ALA A 98 6.54 -10.43 -17.60
C ALA A 98 5.98 -9.61 -18.77
N ALA A 99 4.77 -9.06 -18.63
CA ALA A 99 4.16 -8.23 -19.65
C ALA A 99 4.90 -6.89 -19.85
N LEU A 100 5.44 -6.28 -18.79
CA LEU A 100 6.27 -5.07 -18.90
C LEU A 100 7.64 -5.35 -19.54
N GLU A 101 8.27 -6.47 -19.24
CA GLU A 101 9.52 -6.88 -19.90
C GLU A 101 9.30 -7.15 -21.40
N LEU A 102 8.19 -7.81 -21.76
CA LEU A 102 7.79 -8.02 -23.16
C LEU A 102 7.54 -6.68 -23.87
N ALA A 103 6.88 -5.73 -23.21
CA ALA A 103 6.65 -4.41 -23.76
C ALA A 103 7.97 -3.68 -24.09
N ARG A 104 8.93 -3.75 -23.17
CA ARG A 104 10.25 -3.16 -23.36
C ARG A 104 11.00 -3.82 -24.53
N ALA A 105 11.02 -5.16 -24.57
CA ALA A 105 11.68 -5.91 -25.64
C ALA A 105 11.12 -5.56 -27.02
N ARG A 106 9.78 -5.43 -27.15
CA ARG A 106 9.13 -5.03 -28.41
C ARG A 106 9.42 -3.58 -28.79
N ALA A 107 9.48 -2.67 -27.81
CA ALA A 107 9.84 -1.27 -28.05
C ALA A 107 11.28 -1.15 -28.57
N ASP A 108 12.22 -1.90 -28.00
CA ASP A 108 13.62 -1.93 -28.46
C ASP A 108 13.76 -2.58 -29.85
N ALA A 109 12.87 -3.51 -30.21
CA ALA A 109 12.78 -4.08 -31.56
C ALA A 109 12.12 -3.14 -32.59
N GLY A 110 11.64 -1.96 -32.17
CA GLY A 110 10.95 -1.02 -33.06
C GLY A 110 9.50 -1.41 -33.39
N ASP A 111 8.88 -2.27 -32.56
CA ASP A 111 7.46 -2.63 -32.63
C ASP A 111 6.65 -1.87 -31.57
N PRO A 112 6.21 -0.63 -31.88
CA PRO A 112 5.47 0.19 -30.91
C PRO A 112 4.08 -0.37 -30.59
N GLU A 113 3.43 -1.05 -31.53
CA GLU A 113 2.07 -1.58 -31.32
C GLU A 113 2.10 -2.84 -30.47
N GLY A 114 3.05 -3.74 -30.71
CA GLY A 114 3.22 -4.91 -29.85
C GLY A 114 3.73 -4.54 -28.45
N ALA A 115 4.55 -3.48 -28.32
CA ALA A 115 4.92 -2.93 -27.01
C ALA A 115 3.69 -2.42 -26.24
N ARG A 116 2.80 -1.72 -26.93
CA ARG A 116 1.53 -1.24 -26.38
C ARG A 116 0.62 -2.38 -25.94
N GLN A 117 0.44 -3.42 -26.75
CA GLN A 117 -0.37 -4.59 -26.39
C GLN A 117 0.15 -5.27 -25.11
N ALA A 118 1.46 -5.36 -24.95
CA ALA A 118 2.08 -5.93 -23.75
C ALA A 118 1.90 -5.03 -22.52
N GLN A 119 1.92 -3.70 -22.68
CA GLN A 119 1.56 -2.77 -21.59
C GLN A 119 0.09 -2.91 -21.18
N GLU A 120 -0.82 -3.09 -22.13
CA GLU A 120 -2.24 -3.30 -21.87
C GLU A 120 -2.48 -4.64 -21.17
N ALA A 121 -1.77 -5.70 -21.58
CA ALA A 121 -1.77 -6.98 -20.88
C ALA A 121 -1.24 -6.86 -19.43
N ALA A 122 -0.20 -6.04 -19.19
CA ALA A 122 0.29 -5.76 -17.85
C ALA A 122 -0.77 -5.02 -17.02
N PHE A 123 -1.46 -4.05 -17.62
CA PHE A 123 -2.55 -3.35 -16.96
C PHE A 123 -3.70 -4.29 -16.62
N GLU A 124 -4.14 -5.13 -17.55
CA GLU A 124 -5.17 -6.15 -17.31
C GLU A 124 -4.76 -7.16 -16.24
N ALA A 125 -3.51 -7.63 -16.25
CA ALA A 125 -3.00 -8.52 -15.22
C ALA A 125 -2.98 -7.84 -13.83
N GLY A 126 -2.65 -6.55 -13.77
CA GLY A 126 -2.65 -5.77 -12.53
C GLY A 126 -4.03 -5.27 -12.10
N SER A 127 -4.98 -5.16 -13.03
CA SER A 127 -6.36 -4.71 -12.81
C SER A 127 -7.28 -5.85 -12.41
N ARG A 128 -6.87 -7.11 -12.61
CA ARG A 128 -7.51 -8.29 -12.02
C ARG A 128 -7.60 -8.08 -10.51
N LEU A 129 -8.75 -7.58 -10.11
CA LEU A 129 -9.14 -7.46 -8.72
C LEU A 129 -9.08 -8.86 -8.11
N ARG A 130 -8.58 -8.95 -6.89
CA ARG A 130 -8.80 -10.16 -6.10
C ARG A 130 -10.31 -10.44 -6.04
N PRO A 131 -10.74 -11.69 -5.82
CA PRO A 131 -12.16 -12.03 -5.65
C PRO A 131 -12.91 -11.19 -4.59
N ASP A 132 -12.16 -10.56 -3.66
CA ASP A 132 -12.68 -9.66 -2.63
C ASP A 132 -12.83 -8.19 -3.06
N GLY A 133 -12.65 -7.88 -4.35
CA GLY A 133 -12.79 -6.54 -4.92
C GLY A 133 -11.63 -5.59 -4.61
N ARG A 134 -10.50 -6.08 -4.06
CA ARG A 134 -9.33 -5.26 -3.74
C ARG A 134 -8.23 -5.40 -4.79
N ILE A 135 -7.50 -4.30 -5.02
CA ILE A 135 -6.26 -4.30 -5.80
C ILE A 135 -5.26 -5.23 -5.09
N ALA A 136 -4.73 -6.23 -5.81
CA ALA A 136 -3.90 -7.29 -5.24
C ALA A 136 -2.67 -6.76 -4.48
N SER A 137 -2.14 -5.59 -4.88
CA SER A 137 -1.16 -4.84 -4.11
C SER A 137 -1.06 -3.41 -4.64
N VAL A 138 -1.31 -2.41 -3.79
CA VAL A 138 -1.06 -0.99 -4.11
C VAL A 138 0.41 -0.77 -4.46
N ALA A 139 1.33 -1.52 -3.86
CA ALA A 139 2.76 -1.46 -4.20
C ALA A 139 3.03 -2.02 -5.61
N ALA A 140 2.40 -3.13 -5.99
CA ALA A 140 2.55 -3.69 -7.34
C ALA A 140 1.95 -2.76 -8.40
N LEU A 141 0.81 -2.12 -8.08
CA LEU A 141 0.21 -1.12 -8.95
C LEU A 141 1.10 0.13 -9.03
N CYS A 142 1.67 0.60 -7.92
CA CYS A 142 2.63 1.71 -7.90
C CYS A 142 3.94 1.40 -8.64
N ASP A 143 4.46 0.17 -8.55
CA ASP A 143 5.66 -0.29 -9.25
C ASP A 143 5.39 -0.45 -10.74
N ALA A 144 4.25 -1.03 -11.11
CA ALA A 144 3.79 -1.11 -12.50
C ALA A 144 3.56 0.27 -13.10
N LEU A 145 3.01 1.21 -12.31
CA LEU A 145 2.85 2.60 -12.70
C LEU A 145 4.20 3.33 -12.81
N HIS A 146 5.19 3.03 -11.97
CA HIS A 146 6.55 3.60 -12.10
C HIS A 146 7.27 3.04 -13.33
N LEU A 147 7.21 1.73 -13.58
CA LEU A 147 7.77 1.13 -14.79
C LEU A 147 7.07 1.64 -16.06
N SER A 148 5.74 1.70 -16.03
CA SER A 148 4.93 2.29 -17.11
C SER A 148 5.35 3.72 -17.37
N ARG A 149 5.53 4.52 -16.32
CA ARG A 149 5.98 5.91 -16.41
C ARG A 149 7.35 6.00 -17.08
N ASP A 150 8.33 5.19 -16.68
CA ASP A 150 9.69 5.27 -17.20
C ASP A 150 9.78 4.73 -18.64
N VAL A 151 9.09 3.64 -18.97
CA VAL A 151 8.99 3.12 -20.34
C VAL A 151 8.24 4.11 -21.23
N TYR A 152 7.18 4.72 -20.74
CA TYR A 152 6.43 5.76 -21.43
C TYR A 152 7.29 7.01 -21.68
N TYR A 153 8.02 7.49 -20.68
CA TYR A 153 8.94 8.62 -20.84
C TYR A 153 10.08 8.31 -21.80
N ASP A 154 10.60 7.08 -21.83
CA ASP A 154 11.65 6.70 -22.79
C ASP A 154 11.11 6.65 -24.23
N VAL A 155 9.90 6.09 -24.45
CA VAL A 155 9.23 6.11 -25.76
C VAL A 155 8.95 7.55 -26.21
N VAL A 156 8.37 8.38 -25.34
CA VAL A 156 8.11 9.80 -25.63
C VAL A 156 9.41 10.57 -25.89
N ARG A 157 10.49 10.31 -25.14
CA ARG A 157 11.79 10.96 -25.34
C ARG A 157 12.43 10.58 -26.67
N ARG A 158 12.44 9.29 -27.02
CA ARG A 158 12.97 8.78 -28.31
C ARG A 158 12.16 9.31 -29.50
N PHE A 159 10.85 9.46 -29.34
CA PHE A 159 9.96 9.97 -30.38
C PHE A 159 10.04 11.51 -30.54
N ALA A 160 10.11 12.25 -29.42
CA ALA A 160 10.27 13.71 -29.43
C ALA A 160 11.66 14.15 -29.94
N GLY A 161 12.71 13.36 -29.66
CA GLY A 161 14.06 13.59 -30.18
C GLY A 161 14.15 13.49 -31.70
N ARG A 162 13.30 12.67 -32.35
CA ARG A 162 13.26 12.54 -33.81
C ARG A 162 12.54 13.69 -34.53
N ARG A 163 11.72 14.50 -33.84
CA ARG A 163 10.88 15.54 -34.48
C ARG A 163 11.34 16.98 -34.28
N GLY A 164 12.55 17.23 -33.75
CA GLY A 164 13.10 18.58 -33.70
C GLY A 164 12.19 19.59 -32.98
N ILE A 165 11.51 19.18 -31.91
CA ILE A 165 10.63 20.06 -31.12
C ILE A 165 11.51 20.95 -30.22
N GLY A 166 12.26 21.85 -30.86
CA GLY A 166 13.03 22.89 -30.22
C GLY A 166 12.40 24.23 -30.52
N ARG A 167 11.56 24.74 -29.61
CA ARG A 167 11.39 26.19 -29.37
C ARG A 167 10.74 26.44 -28.01
N ARG A 168 11.41 27.29 -27.23
CA ARG A 168 11.04 27.73 -25.89
C ARG A 168 9.65 28.36 -25.91
N THR A 169 8.71 27.84 -25.12
CA THR A 169 7.49 28.55 -24.71
C THR A 169 7.47 28.71 -23.20
N ARG A 170 7.04 29.90 -22.75
CA ARG A 170 7.02 30.37 -21.36
C ARG A 170 6.13 29.48 -20.46
N SER A 171 6.64 29.23 -19.25
CA SER A 171 5.97 28.82 -18.00
C SER A 171 4.87 27.73 -18.07
N GLY A 172 5.26 26.48 -18.29
CA GLY A 172 4.49 25.32 -17.85
C GLY A 172 5.40 24.34 -17.11
N SER A 173 4.88 23.59 -16.13
CA SER A 173 5.63 22.46 -15.57
C SER A 173 5.93 21.43 -16.68
N ALA A 174 6.93 20.57 -16.49
CA ALA A 174 7.27 19.54 -17.48
C ALA A 174 6.05 18.66 -17.83
N SER A 175 5.21 18.36 -16.85
CA SER A 175 3.95 17.63 -17.00
C SER A 175 2.93 18.38 -17.88
N ASP A 176 2.86 19.70 -17.76
CA ASP A 176 1.93 20.55 -18.50
C ASP A 176 2.31 20.67 -19.99
N ARG A 177 3.62 20.75 -20.27
CA ARG A 177 4.14 20.68 -21.65
C ARG A 177 3.87 19.32 -22.28
N MET A 178 4.01 18.26 -21.50
CA MET A 178 3.74 16.89 -21.96
C MET A 178 2.25 16.67 -22.26
N LEU A 179 1.35 17.09 -21.36
CA LEU A 179 -0.09 17.03 -21.59
C LEU A 179 -0.50 17.75 -22.88
N ARG A 180 0.02 18.96 -23.10
CA ARG A 180 -0.27 19.71 -24.34
C ARG A 180 0.26 19.00 -25.58
N ALA A 181 1.47 18.44 -25.53
CA ALA A 181 2.04 17.69 -26.65
C ALA A 181 1.22 16.43 -26.98
N LEU A 182 0.80 15.67 -25.97
CA LEU A 182 0.00 14.45 -26.14
C LEU A 182 -1.41 14.75 -26.66
N THR A 183 -2.08 15.75 -26.09
CA THR A 183 -3.38 16.23 -26.59
C THR A 183 -3.27 16.74 -28.03
N SER A 184 -2.19 17.47 -28.37
CA SER A 184 -1.97 17.95 -29.75
C SER A 184 -1.67 16.82 -30.75
N ALA A 185 -1.15 15.68 -30.27
CA ALA A 185 -0.94 14.48 -31.07
C ALA A 185 -2.22 13.60 -31.18
N GLY A 186 -3.35 14.05 -30.61
CA GLY A 186 -4.60 13.31 -30.59
C GLY A 186 -4.66 12.20 -29.53
N ASP A 187 -3.67 12.10 -28.65
CA ASP A 187 -3.63 11.08 -27.59
C ASP A 187 -4.28 11.61 -26.30
N THR A 188 -5.58 11.34 -26.16
CA THR A 188 -6.40 11.72 -24.99
C THR A 188 -6.23 10.79 -23.80
N ARG A 189 -5.49 9.68 -23.94
CA ARG A 189 -5.43 8.62 -22.92
C ARG A 189 -4.64 9.04 -21.69
N PHE A 190 -3.65 9.92 -21.84
CA PHE A 190 -2.93 10.49 -20.71
C PHE A 190 -3.82 11.46 -19.88
N ALA A 191 -4.78 12.12 -20.53
CA ALA A 191 -5.78 12.93 -19.83
C ALA A 191 -6.74 12.04 -19.02
N LEU A 192 -7.24 10.95 -19.64
CA LEU A 192 -8.07 9.95 -18.95
C LEU A 192 -7.32 9.28 -17.79
N PHE A 193 -6.05 8.92 -18.00
CA PHE A 193 -5.17 8.40 -16.97
C PHE A 193 -5.02 9.36 -15.80
N ARG A 194 -4.81 10.66 -16.07
CA ARG A 194 -4.69 11.67 -14.99
C ARG A 194 -6.00 11.85 -14.23
N THR A 195 -7.13 11.82 -14.92
CA THR A 195 -8.46 11.87 -14.29
C THR A 195 -8.63 10.67 -13.36
N ARG A 196 -8.36 9.46 -13.85
CA ARG A 196 -8.50 8.23 -13.06
C ARG A 196 -7.50 8.13 -11.90
N LEU A 197 -6.28 8.61 -12.08
CA LEU A 197 -5.28 8.69 -11.01
C LEU A 197 -5.70 9.68 -9.91
N ARG A 198 -6.36 10.79 -10.29
CA ARG A 198 -6.91 11.76 -9.32
C ARG A 198 -8.10 11.20 -8.57
N GLU A 199 -8.97 10.44 -9.24
CA GLU A 199 -10.09 9.73 -8.60
C GLU A 199 -9.56 8.74 -7.58
N VAL A 200 -8.63 7.86 -7.96
CA VAL A 200 -8.01 6.88 -7.03
C VAL A 200 -7.31 7.57 -5.86
N GLN A 201 -6.58 8.67 -6.09
CA GLN A 201 -5.95 9.43 -5.01
C GLN A 201 -6.98 10.10 -4.09
N SER A 202 -8.08 10.59 -4.65
CA SER A 202 -9.19 11.17 -3.90
C SER A 202 -9.89 10.13 -3.04
N ASP A 203 -10.20 8.96 -3.61
CA ASP A 203 -10.86 7.84 -2.92
C ASP A 203 -9.97 7.28 -1.82
N THR A 204 -8.66 7.14 -2.09
CA THR A 204 -7.69 6.72 -1.08
C THR A 204 -7.63 7.74 0.05
N LYS A 205 -7.59 9.04 -0.25
CA LYS A 205 -7.61 10.12 0.75
C LYS A 205 -8.92 10.15 1.54
N ALA A 206 -10.06 9.87 0.90
CA ALA A 206 -11.37 9.78 1.53
C ALA A 206 -11.43 8.58 2.49
N ALA A 207 -10.99 7.39 2.04
CA ALA A 207 -10.92 6.18 2.86
C ALA A 207 -10.02 6.38 4.10
N PHE A 208 -8.86 7.04 3.96
CA PHE A 208 -8.01 7.38 5.10
C PHE A 208 -8.61 8.47 6.00
N SER A 209 -9.46 9.36 5.49
CA SER A 209 -10.14 10.41 6.27
C SER A 209 -11.35 9.89 7.03
N GLU A 210 -12.06 8.89 6.52
CA GLU A 210 -13.20 8.24 7.20
C GLU A 210 -12.74 7.35 8.36
N ASP A 211 -11.63 6.63 8.19
CA ASP A 211 -11.00 5.86 9.27
C ASP A 211 -10.42 6.74 10.40
N GLY A 212 -10.14 8.02 10.12
CA GLY A 212 -9.69 8.99 11.11
C GLY A 212 -10.82 9.63 11.92
N ARG A 213 -12.03 9.78 11.35
CA ARG A 213 -13.15 10.48 12.01
C ARG A 213 -13.92 9.63 13.02
N THR A 214 -13.85 8.31 12.94
CA THR A 214 -14.57 7.42 13.85
C THR A 214 -13.94 7.29 15.25
N LYS A 215 -12.75 7.88 15.50
CA LYS A 215 -12.10 7.80 16.82
C LYS A 215 -12.10 9.06 17.68
N ASP A 216 -12.38 10.24 17.12
CA ASP A 216 -12.19 11.50 17.88
C ASP A 216 -13.48 12.15 18.41
N ASN A 217 -14.68 11.62 18.12
CA ASN A 217 -15.93 12.27 18.52
C ASN A 217 -16.67 11.65 19.73
N ALA A 218 -16.09 10.64 20.38
CA ALA A 218 -16.72 9.95 21.52
C ALA A 218 -16.23 10.42 22.92
N SER A 219 -15.38 11.46 23.02
CA SER A 219 -14.78 11.86 24.30
C SER A 219 -14.89 13.36 24.66
N ARG A 220 -15.76 14.13 24.00
CA ARG A 220 -16.06 15.52 24.41
C ARG A 220 -17.45 15.64 25.06
N GLY A 221 -17.70 14.81 26.07
CA GLY A 221 -18.76 15.04 27.06
C GLY A 221 -18.17 15.71 28.30
N GLY A 222 -17.96 17.03 28.24
CA GLY A 222 -17.60 17.83 29.41
C GLY A 222 -18.85 18.14 30.25
N PRO A 223 -18.77 18.11 31.60
CA PRO A 223 -19.94 18.34 32.46
C PRO A 223 -20.40 19.80 32.42
N PRO A 224 -21.70 20.07 32.70
CA PRO A 224 -22.24 21.41 32.69
C PRO A 224 -21.65 22.27 33.82
N SER A 225 -21.14 23.44 33.45
CA SER A 225 -20.70 24.51 34.33
C SER A 225 -21.86 25.01 35.20
N SER A 226 -21.91 24.53 36.45
CA SER A 226 -22.75 25.09 37.52
C SER A 226 -21.94 26.17 38.26
N GLY A 227 -22.44 27.41 38.28
CA GLY A 227 -21.69 28.51 38.87
C GLY A 227 -22.40 29.86 38.96
N SER A 228 -23.71 29.87 39.21
CA SER A 228 -24.40 31.05 39.76
C SER A 228 -24.22 31.05 41.28
N ARG A 229 -23.44 31.99 41.84
CA ARG A 229 -23.71 32.52 43.19
C ARG A 229 -23.15 33.91 43.39
N ALA A 230 -24.09 34.80 43.68
CA ALA A 230 -23.95 36.17 44.12
C ALA A 230 -22.95 36.36 45.27
N VAL A 231 -22.19 37.45 45.20
CA VAL A 231 -21.66 38.13 46.39
C VAL A 231 -22.23 39.54 46.44
N ARG A 232 -23.10 39.66 47.43
CA ARG A 232 -23.73 40.81 48.09
C ARG A 232 -22.84 42.05 48.15
N LYS A 233 -23.35 43.22 47.74
CA LYS A 233 -22.75 44.53 47.98
C LYS A 233 -23.77 45.48 48.64
N LEU A 234 -23.69 45.60 49.96
CA LEU A 234 -24.28 46.59 50.89
C LEU A 234 -23.45 46.43 52.18
N ALA A 235 -23.07 47.41 52.98
CA ALA A 235 -22.95 48.86 52.94
C ALA A 235 -22.13 49.17 54.23
N GLU A 236 -21.28 50.20 54.21
CA GLU A 236 -20.90 51.09 55.34
C GLU A 236 -19.51 51.71 55.15
N GLY A 237 -19.44 53.04 55.33
CA GLY A 237 -18.22 53.69 55.84
C GLY A 237 -17.59 54.82 55.02
N ARG A 238 -18.31 55.92 54.75
CA ARG A 238 -17.94 57.35 54.98
C ARG A 238 -18.71 58.30 54.08
#